data_AF-A0A2N3EZY1-F1
#
_entry.id   AF-A0A2N3EZY1-F1
#
_cell.length_a   1.000
_cell.length_b   1.000
_cell.length_c   1.000
_cell.angle_alpha   90.00
_cell.angle_beta   90.00
_cell.angle_gamma   90.00
#
_symmetry.space_group_name_H-M   'P 1'
#
loop_
_entity.id
_entity.type
_entity.pdbx_description
1 polymer ?
#
loop_
_entity_poly.entity_id
_entity_poly.type
_entity_poly.pdbx_seq_one_letter_code
_entity_poly.pdbx_strand_id
1 'polypeptide(L)'
;MDPEFRGDSDHHDGTSDATPGGYAEGRRPGELGFALILTAASLFLLYSAYGISGFTALSGPGAIPMATTLVMVVAVAIVALRTWRLPRVTSETLSRDILPPMVILFIGFLIVFGLLLKPLGFVPTAALFLTIAIKVLARRGWGYTLAVALGSLVVIWIVFRVVFTVLLPAGILPEAEFIQFFRTLLSGGAS
;
A
#
# COMPACT_ATOMS: atom_id res chain seq x y z
N MET A 1 -35.09 8.39 -21.76
CA MET A 1 -34.24 7.40 -21.08
C MET A 1 -33.27 6.88 -22.11
N ASP A 2 -31.98 7.14 -21.93
CA ASP A 2 -30.95 6.64 -22.84
C ASP A 2 -30.90 5.12 -22.78
N PRO A 3 -31.01 4.40 -23.91
CA PRO A 3 -31.02 2.94 -23.92
C PRO A 3 -29.67 2.31 -23.50
N GLU A 4 -28.62 3.12 -23.37
CA GLU A 4 -27.28 2.75 -22.91
C GLU A 4 -27.10 2.89 -21.39
N PHE A 5 -28.03 3.55 -20.69
CA PHE A 5 -27.95 3.78 -19.25
C PHE A 5 -28.70 2.67 -18.48
N ARG A 6 -27.96 1.72 -17.92
CA ARG A 6 -28.49 0.56 -17.15
C ARG A 6 -27.80 0.40 -15.78
N GLY A 7 -27.77 1.46 -15.00
CA GLY A 7 -27.35 1.48 -13.60
C GLY A 7 -27.91 2.74 -12.97
N ASP A 8 -28.33 2.68 -11.70
CA ASP A 8 -29.07 3.78 -11.09
C ASP A 8 -28.25 5.08 -10.99
N SER A 9 -28.94 6.18 -10.70
CA SER A 9 -28.36 7.51 -10.53
C SER A 9 -27.47 7.64 -9.29
N ASP A 10 -27.23 6.58 -8.53
CA ASP A 10 -26.48 6.58 -7.28
C ASP A 10 -25.06 6.05 -7.51
N HIS A 11 -24.10 6.99 -7.48
CA HIS A 11 -22.67 6.76 -7.72
C HIS A 11 -21.96 5.93 -6.62
N HIS A 12 -22.70 5.20 -5.79
CA HIS A 12 -22.16 4.49 -4.62
C HIS A 12 -22.58 3.04 -4.50
N ASP A 13 -23.27 2.49 -5.50
CA ASP A 13 -23.85 1.18 -5.36
C ASP A 13 -22.87 0.08 -5.82
N GLY A 14 -22.13 -0.45 -4.84
CA GLY A 14 -21.52 -1.77 -4.86
C GLY A 14 -22.57 -2.88 -4.83
N THR A 15 -23.59 -2.80 -5.68
CA THR A 15 -24.57 -3.87 -5.85
C THR A 15 -23.82 -5.09 -6.35
N SER A 16 -24.10 -6.20 -5.68
CA SER A 16 -23.36 -7.45 -5.80
C SER A 16 -23.69 -8.23 -7.08
N ASP A 17 -23.93 -7.52 -8.20
CA ASP A 17 -23.97 -8.15 -9.51
C ASP A 17 -22.52 -8.37 -9.96
N ALA A 18 -22.13 -9.63 -10.12
CA ALA A 18 -20.75 -10.06 -10.42
C ALA A 18 -20.27 -9.64 -11.83
N THR A 19 -20.90 -8.64 -12.43
CA THR A 19 -20.41 -7.93 -13.60
C THR A 19 -19.25 -7.03 -13.20
N PRO A 20 -18.07 -7.13 -13.86
CA PRO A 20 -16.93 -6.28 -13.56
C PRO A 20 -17.34 -4.81 -13.64
N GLY A 21 -17.30 -4.10 -12.51
CA GLY A 21 -17.65 -2.67 -12.47
C GLY A 21 -16.80 -1.88 -13.47
N GLY A 22 -17.46 -1.19 -14.40
CA GLY A 22 -16.82 -0.50 -15.53
C GLY A 22 -17.83 -0.15 -16.61
N TYR A 23 -17.46 0.73 -17.55
CA TYR A 23 -18.26 0.99 -18.74
C TYR A 23 -17.84 -0.03 -19.81
N ALA A 24 -18.77 -0.82 -20.35
CA ALA A 24 -18.46 -1.88 -21.32
C ALA A 24 -17.77 -1.35 -22.59
N GLU A 25 -18.05 -0.09 -22.95
CA GLU A 25 -17.58 0.55 -24.19
C GLU A 25 -16.71 1.79 -23.95
N GLY A 26 -16.35 2.09 -22.70
CA GLY A 26 -15.64 3.33 -22.36
C GLY A 26 -14.58 3.14 -21.29
N ARG A 27 -13.47 3.87 -21.41
CA ARG A 27 -12.43 3.91 -20.37
C ARG A 27 -12.73 4.99 -19.34
N ARG A 28 -12.52 4.68 -18.06
CA ARG A 28 -12.62 5.66 -16.98
C ARG A 28 -11.50 6.70 -17.08
N PRO A 29 -11.66 7.92 -16.52
CA PRO A 29 -10.55 8.85 -16.35
C PRO A 29 -9.41 8.12 -15.63
N GLY A 30 -8.13 8.35 -15.93
CA GLY A 30 -7.05 7.71 -15.17
C GLY A 30 -6.78 6.22 -15.38
N GLU A 31 -7.71 5.43 -15.92
CA GLU A 31 -7.49 3.99 -16.18
C GLU A 31 -6.28 3.77 -17.10
N LEU A 32 -6.18 4.58 -18.16
CA LEU A 32 -5.00 4.58 -19.03
C LEU A 32 -3.73 4.99 -18.27
N GLY A 33 -3.82 6.03 -17.43
CA GLY A 33 -2.66 6.49 -16.65
C GLY A 33 -2.16 5.42 -15.69
N PHE A 34 -3.09 4.74 -15.01
CA PHE A 34 -2.80 3.59 -14.15
C PHE A 34 -2.16 2.45 -14.95
N ALA A 35 -2.74 2.06 -16.09
CA ALA A 35 -2.18 1.02 -16.95
C ALA A 35 -0.76 1.37 -17.43
N LEU A 36 -0.51 2.64 -17.78
CA LEU A 36 0.83 3.11 -18.17
C LEU A 36 1.83 3.06 -17.01
N ILE A 37 1.44 3.52 -15.81
CA ILE A 37 2.28 3.43 -14.60
C ILE A 37 2.61 1.97 -14.29
N LEU A 38 1.60 1.10 -14.36
CA LEU A 38 1.73 -0.34 -14.10
C LEU A 38 2.63 -1.00 -15.15
N THR A 39 2.56 -0.56 -16.41
CA THR A 39 3.46 -1.00 -17.49
C THR A 39 4.89 -0.63 -17.17
N ALA A 40 5.15 0.64 -16.82
CA ALA A 40 6.48 1.13 -16.46
C ALA A 40 7.05 0.39 -15.24
N ALA A 41 6.24 0.18 -14.20
CA ALA A 41 6.63 -0.58 -13.02
C ALA A 41 6.95 -2.04 -13.35
N SER A 42 6.14 -2.69 -14.18
CA SER A 42 6.38 -4.07 -14.62
C SER A 42 7.68 -4.21 -15.43
N LEU A 43 7.96 -3.24 -16.31
CA LEU A 43 9.23 -3.17 -17.05
C LEU A 43 10.43 -2.96 -16.13
N PHE A 44 10.30 -2.09 -15.13
CA PHE A 44 11.33 -1.88 -14.11
C PHE A 44 11.61 -3.16 -13.32
N LEU A 45 10.57 -3.89 -12.92
CA LEU A 45 10.71 -5.17 -12.24
C LEU A 45 11.38 -6.23 -13.13
N LEU A 46 11.02 -6.30 -14.41
CA LEU A 46 11.66 -7.20 -15.37
C LEU A 46 13.15 -6.87 -15.55
N TYR A 47 13.49 -5.58 -15.66
CA TYR A 47 14.88 -5.13 -15.70
C TYR A 47 15.65 -5.52 -14.42
N SER A 48 15.02 -5.32 -13.26
CA SER A 48 15.61 -5.68 -11.96
C SER A 48 15.81 -7.18 -11.82
N ALA A 49 14.82 -7.98 -12.25
CA ALA A 49 14.88 -9.44 -12.24
C ALA A 49 15.97 -9.98 -13.17
N TYR A 50 16.13 -9.36 -14.35
CA TYR A 50 17.21 -9.68 -15.27
C TYR A 50 18.60 -9.42 -14.64
N GLY A 51 18.72 -8.39 -13.81
CA GLY A 51 19.95 -8.07 -13.08
C GLY A 51 20.38 -9.10 -12.02
N ILE A 52 19.50 -10.03 -11.62
CA ILE A 52 19.81 -11.04 -10.59
C ILE A 52 20.76 -12.11 -11.16
N SER A 53 20.42 -12.69 -12.30
CA SER A 53 21.18 -13.81 -12.88
C SER A 53 21.29 -13.79 -14.41
N GLY A 54 20.63 -12.84 -15.08
CA GLY A 54 20.50 -12.82 -16.54
C GLY A 54 20.02 -14.16 -17.10
N PHE A 55 20.51 -14.53 -18.29
CA PHE A 55 20.22 -15.82 -18.93
C PHE A 55 21.23 -16.92 -18.62
N THR A 56 22.05 -16.76 -17.57
CA THR A 56 23.17 -17.67 -17.30
C THR A 56 22.74 -19.08 -16.88
N ALA A 57 21.54 -19.24 -16.30
CA ALA A 57 20.92 -20.54 -16.00
C ALA A 57 19.40 -20.46 -16.08
N LEU A 58 18.77 -21.35 -16.87
CA LEU A 58 17.30 -21.45 -16.94
C LEU A 58 16.65 -21.82 -15.59
N SER A 59 17.41 -22.49 -14.71
CA SER A 59 16.97 -22.85 -13.34
C SER A 59 17.70 -22.02 -12.27
N GLY A 60 18.21 -20.84 -12.63
CA GLY A 60 18.87 -19.93 -11.69
C GLY A 60 17.89 -19.24 -10.74
N PRO A 61 18.38 -18.62 -9.66
CA PRO A 61 17.55 -17.93 -8.67
C PRO A 61 16.71 -16.78 -9.28
N GLY A 62 17.11 -16.21 -10.41
CA GLY A 62 16.35 -15.19 -11.13
C GLY A 62 15.29 -15.72 -12.11
N ALA A 63 15.25 -17.03 -12.39
CA ALA A 63 14.37 -17.59 -13.42
C ALA A 63 12.88 -17.38 -13.13
N ILE A 64 12.46 -17.66 -11.88
CA ILE A 64 11.07 -17.47 -11.44
C ILE A 64 10.71 -15.97 -11.46
N PRO A 65 11.46 -15.05 -10.82
CA PRO A 65 11.21 -13.61 -10.92
C PRO A 65 11.12 -13.08 -12.36
N MET A 66 12.01 -13.50 -13.26
CA MET A 66 12.00 -13.08 -14.66
C MET A 66 10.74 -13.57 -15.40
N ALA A 67 10.35 -14.83 -15.22
CA ALA A 67 9.15 -15.37 -15.85
C ALA A 67 7.89 -14.64 -15.37
N THR A 68 7.75 -14.42 -14.06
CA THR A 68 6.59 -13.71 -13.49
C THR A 68 6.51 -12.27 -13.98
N THR A 69 7.63 -11.53 -13.96
CA THR A 69 7.67 -10.14 -14.40
C THR A 69 7.44 -10.00 -15.91
N LEU A 70 7.90 -10.96 -16.72
CA LEU A 70 7.59 -11.00 -18.15
C LEU A 70 6.08 -11.17 -18.39
N VAL A 71 5.43 -12.09 -17.69
CA VAL A 71 3.97 -12.29 -17.78
C VAL A 71 3.23 -11.02 -17.36
N MET A 72 3.68 -10.35 -16.30
CA MET A 72 3.12 -9.06 -15.89
C MET A 72 3.26 -7.99 -16.98
N VAL A 73 4.45 -7.85 -17.59
CA VAL A 73 4.66 -6.90 -18.70
C VAL A 73 3.71 -7.20 -19.86
N VAL A 74 3.57 -8.45 -20.27
CA VAL A 74 2.68 -8.84 -21.38
C VAL A 74 1.22 -8.54 -21.03
N ALA A 75 0.75 -8.97 -19.86
CA ALA A 75 -0.63 -8.77 -19.44
C ALA A 75 -0.97 -7.27 -19.37
N VAL A 76 -0.11 -6.47 -18.74
CA VAL A 76 -0.35 -5.03 -18.56
C VAL A 76 -0.20 -4.28 -19.89
N ALA A 77 0.71 -4.68 -20.78
CA ALA A 77 0.79 -4.11 -22.12
C ALA A 77 -0.49 -4.38 -22.93
N ILE A 78 -1.04 -5.59 -22.86
CA ILE A 78 -2.34 -5.92 -23.49
C ILE A 78 -3.44 -5.03 -22.93
N VAL A 79 -3.51 -4.86 -21.60
CA VAL A 79 -4.49 -3.97 -20.96
C VAL A 79 -4.31 -2.53 -21.43
N ALA A 80 -3.09 -1.99 -21.39
CA ALA A 80 -2.80 -0.62 -21.82
C ALA A 80 -3.18 -0.38 -23.28
N LEU A 81 -2.89 -1.34 -24.18
CA LEU A 81 -3.26 -1.26 -25.60
C LEU A 81 -4.77 -1.31 -25.81
N ARG A 82 -5.50 -2.15 -25.07
CA ARG A 82 -6.97 -2.21 -25.11
C ARG A 82 -7.57 -0.90 -24.59
N THR A 83 -7.16 -0.46 -23.40
CA THR A 83 -7.60 0.80 -22.78
C THR A 83 -7.22 2.03 -23.62
N TRP A 84 -6.15 2.00 -24.41
CA TRP A 84 -5.83 3.10 -25.32
C TRP A 84 -6.90 3.29 -26.41
N ARG A 85 -7.49 2.20 -26.89
CA ARG A 85 -8.46 2.17 -28.00
C ARG A 85 -9.88 2.56 -27.59
N LEU A 86 -10.21 2.55 -26.30
CA LEU A 86 -11.55 2.89 -25.83
C LEU A 86 -11.77 4.42 -25.72
N PRO A 87 -12.96 4.93 -26.09
CA PRO A 87 -13.32 6.32 -25.88
C PRO A 87 -13.35 6.66 -24.38
N ARG A 88 -12.98 7.89 -24.03
CA ARG A 88 -13.00 8.36 -22.63
C ARG A 88 -14.42 8.65 -22.21
N VAL A 89 -14.84 8.07 -21.08
CA VAL A 89 -16.07 8.49 -20.41
C VAL A 89 -15.79 9.79 -19.68
N THR A 90 -16.64 10.80 -19.89
CA THR A 90 -16.42 12.18 -19.43
C THR A 90 -17.23 12.52 -18.17
N SER A 91 -17.99 11.56 -17.62
CA SER A 91 -18.85 11.73 -16.44
C SER A 91 -18.08 11.72 -15.11
N GLU A 92 -16.88 11.15 -15.06
CA GLU A 92 -16.08 10.98 -13.83
C GLU A 92 -14.84 11.90 -13.83
N THR A 93 -14.38 12.32 -12.64
CA THR A 93 -13.20 13.19 -12.50
C THR A 93 -12.10 12.47 -11.71
N LEU A 94 -10.88 12.41 -12.27
CA LEU A 94 -9.72 11.70 -11.70
C LEU A 94 -9.45 12.04 -10.22
N SER A 95 -9.63 13.30 -9.83
CA SER A 95 -9.32 13.80 -8.49
C SER A 95 -10.39 13.52 -7.44
N ARG A 96 -11.61 13.18 -7.84
CA ARG A 96 -12.73 12.93 -6.91
C ARG A 96 -13.04 11.44 -6.80
N ASP A 97 -12.98 10.72 -7.92
CA ASP A 97 -13.50 9.36 -8.01
C ASP A 97 -12.39 8.29 -8.01
N ILE A 98 -11.14 8.67 -8.25
CA ILE A 98 -10.03 7.70 -8.48
C ILE A 98 -8.84 7.93 -7.56
N LEU A 99 -8.45 9.19 -7.34
CA LEU A 99 -7.44 9.57 -6.35
C LEU A 99 -8.06 10.56 -5.34
N PRO A 100 -8.88 10.07 -4.39
CA PRO A 100 -9.38 10.91 -3.32
C PRO A 100 -8.21 11.61 -2.59
N PRO A 101 -8.37 12.88 -2.17
CA PRO A 101 -7.33 13.61 -1.44
C PRO A 101 -6.79 12.86 -0.21
N MET A 102 -7.64 12.02 0.40
CA MET A 102 -7.27 11.13 1.50
C MET A 102 -6.18 10.13 1.12
N VAL A 103 -6.25 9.54 -0.08
CA VAL A 103 -5.23 8.59 -0.57
C VAL A 103 -3.91 9.30 -0.79
N ILE A 104 -3.94 10.49 -1.41
CA ILE A 104 -2.75 11.31 -1.63
C ILE A 104 -2.07 11.68 -0.30
N LEU A 105 -2.86 12.04 0.71
CA LEU A 105 -2.36 12.31 2.06
C LEU A 105 -1.64 11.10 2.66
N PHE A 106 -2.22 9.92 2.54
CA PHE A 106 -1.61 8.68 3.05
C PHE A 106 -0.36 8.27 2.29
N ILE A 107 -0.31 8.47 0.97
CA ILE A 107 0.92 8.31 0.18
C ILE A 107 2.01 9.24 0.73
N GLY A 108 1.68 10.51 1.01
CA GLY A 108 2.58 11.45 1.66
C GLY A 108 3.07 10.95 3.02
N PHE A 109 2.17 10.45 3.86
CA PHE A 109 2.55 9.87 5.16
C PHE A 109 3.48 8.66 5.03
N LEU A 110 3.29 7.80 4.03
CA LEU A 110 4.18 6.65 3.78
C LEU A 110 5.59 7.10 3.34
N ILE A 111 5.68 8.13 2.50
CA ILE A 111 6.99 8.71 2.12
C ILE A 111 7.70 9.29 3.34
N VAL A 112 6.99 10.08 4.14
CA VAL A 112 7.52 10.66 5.38
C VAL A 112 7.95 9.57 6.35
N PHE A 113 7.14 8.51 6.53
CA PHE A 113 7.49 7.35 7.34
C PHE A 113 8.82 6.73 6.88
N GLY A 114 8.98 6.46 5.58
CA GLY A 114 10.22 5.91 5.03
C GLY A 114 11.45 6.79 5.28
N LEU A 115 11.30 8.11 5.18
CA LEU A 115 12.38 9.06 5.45
C LEU A 115 12.74 9.13 6.94
N LEU A 116 11.75 9.03 7.84
CA LEU A 116 11.94 9.07 9.29
C LEU A 116 12.57 7.78 9.84
N LEU A 117 12.45 6.65 9.14
CA LEU A 117 13.06 5.39 9.58
C LEU A 117 14.58 5.51 9.76
N LYS A 118 15.27 6.29 8.93
CA LYS A 118 16.73 6.44 9.01
C LYS A 118 17.21 7.19 10.28
N PRO A 119 16.67 8.38 10.62
CA PRO A 119 17.08 9.10 11.82
C PRO A 119 16.41 8.60 13.11
N LEU A 120 15.13 8.20 13.07
CA LEU A 120 14.37 7.88 14.29
C LEU A 120 14.31 6.37 14.58
N GLY A 121 14.52 5.51 13.58
CA GLY A 121 14.29 4.06 13.66
C GLY A 121 12.81 3.69 13.67
N PHE A 122 12.52 2.41 13.88
CA PHE A 122 11.16 1.88 13.67
C PHE A 122 10.14 2.35 14.70
N VAL A 123 10.39 2.12 15.99
CA VAL A 123 9.40 2.32 17.08
C VAL A 123 8.81 3.75 17.12
N PRO A 124 9.61 4.83 17.21
CA PRO A 124 9.07 6.18 17.26
C PRO A 124 8.40 6.61 15.94
N THR A 125 8.97 6.20 14.82
CA THR A 125 8.42 6.52 13.49
C THR A 125 7.05 5.87 13.30
N ALA A 126 6.92 4.60 13.68
CA ALA A 126 5.67 3.86 13.66
C ALA A 126 4.66 4.42 14.67
N ALA A 127 5.07 4.73 15.90
CA ALA A 127 4.19 5.37 16.88
C ALA A 127 3.58 6.68 16.34
N LEU A 128 4.41 7.55 15.76
CA LEU A 128 3.97 8.81 15.16
C LEU A 128 3.03 8.57 13.97
N PHE A 129 3.44 7.72 13.03
CA PHE A 129 2.66 7.39 11.84
C PHE A 129 1.30 6.79 12.19
N LEU A 130 1.25 5.75 13.04
CA LEU A 130 0.00 5.11 13.46
C LEU A 130 -0.91 6.08 14.20
N THR A 131 -0.37 6.90 15.10
CA THR A 131 -1.17 7.87 15.86
C THR A 131 -1.82 8.88 14.92
N ILE A 132 -1.05 9.48 14.00
CA ILE A 132 -1.57 10.47 13.05
C ILE A 132 -2.53 9.80 12.07
N ALA A 133 -2.17 8.66 11.49
CA ALA A 133 -3.01 7.92 10.54
C ALA A 133 -4.37 7.55 11.15
N ILE A 134 -4.37 6.96 12.34
CA ILE A 134 -5.62 6.58 13.04
C ILE A 134 -6.40 7.83 13.44
N LYS A 135 -5.73 8.92 13.85
CA LYS A 135 -6.42 10.17 14.19
C LYS A 135 -7.17 10.73 12.99
N VAL A 136 -6.49 10.83 11.85
CA VAL A 136 -7.03 11.39 10.61
C VAL A 136 -8.15 10.50 10.06
N LEU A 137 -7.99 9.17 10.12
CA LEU A 137 -8.95 8.22 9.56
C LEU A 137 -10.17 7.98 10.47
N ALA A 138 -9.95 7.69 11.76
CA ALA A 138 -11.02 7.32 12.68
C ALA A 138 -11.76 8.53 13.26
N ARG A 139 -11.14 9.73 13.25
CA ARG A 139 -11.69 10.99 13.81
C ARG A 139 -12.25 10.87 15.24
N ARG A 140 -11.75 9.90 16.01
CA ARG A 140 -12.18 9.60 17.39
C ARG A 140 -11.38 10.40 18.41
N GLY A 141 -11.77 10.27 19.68
CA GLY A 141 -11.06 10.86 20.82
C GLY A 141 -9.63 10.34 20.96
N TRP A 142 -8.76 11.16 21.58
CA TRP A 142 -7.32 10.85 21.72
C TRP A 142 -7.03 9.55 22.46
N GLY A 143 -7.81 9.22 23.50
CA GLY A 143 -7.63 7.97 24.24
C GLY A 143 -7.80 6.72 23.35
N TYR A 144 -8.84 6.71 22.50
CA TYR A 144 -9.05 5.63 21.55
C TYR A 144 -7.92 5.56 20.51
N THR A 145 -7.56 6.70 19.92
CA THR A 145 -6.47 6.78 18.94
C THR A 145 -5.16 6.25 19.50
N LEU A 146 -4.78 6.68 20.70
CA LEU A 146 -3.51 6.30 21.30
C LEU A 146 -3.51 4.84 21.74
N ALA A 147 -4.64 4.34 22.29
CA ALA A 147 -4.78 2.93 22.65
C ALA A 147 -4.65 2.01 21.44
N VAL A 148 -5.34 2.32 20.33
CA VAL A 148 -5.25 1.52 19.10
C VAL A 148 -3.87 1.65 18.48
N ALA A 149 -3.30 2.86 18.39
CA ALA A 149 -1.97 3.06 17.79
C ALA A 149 -0.87 2.30 18.55
N LEU A 150 -0.83 2.45 19.88
CA LEU A 150 0.16 1.77 20.72
C LEU A 150 -0.09 0.25 20.75
N GLY A 151 -1.35 -0.18 20.84
CA GLY A 151 -1.71 -1.60 20.78
C GLY A 151 -1.27 -2.26 19.47
N SER A 152 -1.59 -1.63 18.33
CA SER A 152 -1.12 -2.08 17.02
C SER A 152 0.40 -2.08 16.92
N LEU A 153 1.09 -1.05 17.44
CA LEU A 153 2.55 -0.99 17.45
C LEU A 153 3.17 -2.16 18.21
N VAL A 154 2.63 -2.52 19.38
CA VAL A 154 3.09 -3.68 20.16
C VAL A 154 2.91 -4.97 19.38
N VAL A 155 1.73 -5.18 18.80
CA VAL A 155 1.45 -6.38 17.99
C VAL A 155 2.41 -6.48 16.80
N ILE A 156 2.58 -5.38 16.05
CA ILE A 156 3.51 -5.32 14.92
C ILE A 156 4.93 -5.64 15.38
N TRP A 157 5.39 -5.02 16.48
CA TRP A 157 6.73 -5.28 17.01
C TRP A 157 6.93 -6.75 17.39
N ILE A 158 5.94 -7.39 18.03
CA ILE A 158 5.99 -8.82 18.37
C ILE A 158 6.09 -9.67 17.10
N VAL A 159 5.21 -9.44 16.12
CA VAL A 159 5.20 -10.23 14.88
C VAL A 159 6.54 -10.10 14.14
N PHE A 160 7.03 -8.89 13.92
CA PHE A 160 8.26 -8.69 13.17
C PHE A 160 9.50 -9.21 13.91
N ARG A 161 9.59 -8.96 15.22
CA ARG A 161 10.80 -9.29 15.98
C ARG A 161 10.81 -10.73 16.48
N VAL A 162 9.69 -11.26 16.95
CA VAL A 162 9.61 -12.59 17.56
C VAL A 162 9.31 -13.65 16.51
N VAL A 163 8.30 -13.41 15.66
CA VAL A 163 7.86 -14.41 14.68
C VAL A 163 8.78 -14.40 13.45
N PHE A 164 9.06 -13.22 12.90
CA PHE A 164 9.88 -13.12 11.68
C PHE A 164 11.38 -12.98 11.96
N THR A 165 11.80 -12.77 13.22
CA THR A 165 13.20 -12.56 13.63
C THR A 165 13.94 -11.48 12.82
N VAL A 166 13.20 -10.58 12.18
CA VAL A 166 13.75 -9.48 11.37
C VAL A 166 14.22 -8.37 12.29
N LEU A 167 15.46 -7.92 12.07
CA LEU A 167 16.01 -6.74 12.72
C LEU A 167 15.30 -5.49 12.19
N LEU A 168 14.43 -4.92 13.01
CA LEU A 168 13.86 -3.59 12.76
C LEU A 168 14.97 -2.54 12.91
N PRO A 169 14.97 -1.46 12.09
CA PRO A 169 15.97 -0.41 12.21
C PRO A 169 16.04 0.14 13.64
N ALA A 170 17.16 -0.13 14.32
CA ALA A 170 17.42 0.38 15.66
C ALA A 170 17.56 1.89 15.59
N GLY A 171 16.68 2.57 16.31
CA GLY A 171 16.57 4.02 16.29
C GLY A 171 17.21 4.71 17.46
N ILE A 172 16.81 5.96 17.66
CA ILE A 172 17.15 6.79 18.82
C ILE A 172 16.60 6.25 20.14
N LEU A 173 15.65 5.31 20.08
CA LEU A 173 14.98 4.75 21.25
C LEU A 173 15.76 3.52 21.76
N PRO A 174 16.40 3.60 22.94
CA PRO A 174 17.13 2.48 23.52
C PRO A 174 16.12 1.44 24.02
N GLU A 175 15.77 0.49 23.14
CA GLU A 175 14.78 -0.56 23.41
C GLU A 175 15.13 -1.38 24.67
N ALA A 176 16.43 -1.55 24.94
CA ALA A 176 16.92 -2.24 26.12
C ALA A 176 16.54 -1.51 27.43
N GLU A 177 16.60 -0.18 27.46
CA GLU A 177 16.21 0.61 28.62
C GLU A 177 14.70 0.54 28.85
N PHE A 178 13.89 0.55 27.78
CA PHE A 178 12.44 0.40 27.90
C PHE A 178 12.03 -0.99 28.42
N ILE A 179 12.66 -2.06 27.94
CA ILE A 179 12.38 -3.41 28.42
C ILE A 179 12.82 -3.57 29.88
N GLN A 180 13.97 -2.99 30.25
CA GLN A 180 14.42 -2.98 31.64
C GLN A 180 13.49 -2.16 32.54
N PHE A 181 13.10 -0.96 32.12
CA PHE A 181 12.14 -0.12 32.83
C PHE A 181 10.81 -0.84 33.04
N PHE A 182 10.23 -1.45 32.00
CA PHE A 182 8.99 -2.22 32.12
C PHE A 182 9.15 -3.44 33.03
N ARG A 183 10.27 -4.17 32.95
CA ARG A 183 10.56 -5.29 33.86
C ARG A 183 10.64 -4.80 35.30
N THR A 184 11.34 -3.70 35.57
CA THR A 184 11.46 -3.10 36.90
C THR A 184 10.12 -2.60 37.42
N LEU A 185 9.25 -2.06 36.56
CA LEU A 185 7.93 -1.57 36.95
C LEU A 185 6.96 -2.72 37.25
N LEU A 186 6.99 -3.80 36.46
CA LEU A 186 6.22 -5.02 36.73
C LEU A 186 6.76 -5.79 37.95
N SER A 187 8.09 -5.85 38.14
CA SER A 187 8.68 -6.53 39.30
C SER A 187 8.60 -5.69 40.57
N GLY A 188 8.64 -4.36 40.46
CA GLY A 188 8.50 -3.41 41.57
C GLY A 188 7.05 -3.26 42.06
N GLY A 189 6.06 -3.69 41.27
CA GLY A 189 4.67 -3.85 41.70
C GLY A 189 4.35 -5.20 42.37
N ALA A 190 5.34 -6.09 42.47
CA ALA A 190 5.23 -7.40 43.13
C ALA A 190 5.88 -7.43 44.53
N SER A 191 5.98 -6.26 45.18
CA SER A 191 6.50 -6.09 46.55
C SER A 191 5.39 -5.64 47.50
#